data_AF-A0AAD8KRA7-F1
#
_entry.id   AF-A0AAD8KRA7-F1
#
_cell.length_a   1.000
_cell.length_b   1.000
_cell.length_c   1.000
_cell.angle_alpha   90.00
_cell.angle_beta   90.00
_cell.angle_gamma   90.00
#
_symmetry.space_group_name_H-M   'P 1'
#
loop_
_entity.id
_entity.type
_entity.pdbx_description
1 polymer ?
#
loop_
_entity_poly.entity_id
_entity_poly.type
_entity_poly.pdbx_seq_one_letter_code
_entity_poly.pdbx_strand_id
1 'polypeptide(L)'
;MAEVAAKVHSIFVYPIKSCRGISVSEASLSSTGFRWDRQWAVVNSKGRVCTQRVDPKLALVQVELPKDAFAVCWKPHNNSYLRMDELKVSLCRPSQICDGVSVWEWSGSALDEGDDASTWFTDYLGKPSRLVRFNKESEIRPVDPSYAPGFRVMFSDGYPFLLASQGSLDALNQRLEEPVLMNRFRPNILVDGCEPFAEDLWKEIKIEDLTFNGVKLCARCKVITVNQENAVSTSEPNETLVKFRSGNILCPGQKGQGMVYFGQKMVCQDLDEGNAKMVKLIVNECHVPCHIIIAEEKQLSVVGVMTEASAVKVKSIFLYPIKSCKGISLSEAPLSSTGFRWDRQWVVVNYKGRACTQRVDPKLALVQLELPQDAFAVGWKPDNTSYLVIRAPGMDELKVSLCRPSQICDGVSVWEWSGSALDEGDEASKWFTNYLGKPSRLVRFNEESETRPVDPNYAPGFRVLFSDGYPFLLVSQGSLDSLNERLEEPVPINRFRPNILVDGCEPFSEDLWKEILIENLTFNGVKLCSRCKVPTINQDNAVSASEPTETLVKFRSGKVLRPGQKGQGMVYFGQNMVCHDLHEGNEKVIKVGDPVFVIKTFASYDETST
;
A
#
# COMPACT_ATOMS: atom_id res chain seq x y z
N MET A 1 8.60 8.71 -17.07
CA MET A 1 8.62 9.65 -15.92
C MET A 1 7.25 10.29 -15.78
N ALA A 2 6.47 9.90 -14.77
CA ALA A 2 5.24 10.60 -14.42
C ALA A 2 5.60 11.80 -13.54
N GLU A 3 5.39 13.01 -14.03
CA GLU A 3 5.53 14.23 -13.22
C GLU A 3 4.34 14.31 -12.27
N VAL A 4 4.58 14.19 -10.96
CA VAL A 4 3.60 14.54 -9.94
C VAL A 4 3.85 15.99 -9.55
N ALA A 5 2.86 16.85 -9.75
CA ALA A 5 2.94 18.24 -9.33
C ALA A 5 2.57 18.34 -7.84
N ALA A 6 3.56 18.49 -6.97
CA ALA A 6 3.35 18.97 -5.60
C ALA A 6 3.89 20.39 -5.46
N LYS A 7 3.55 21.07 -4.37
CA LYS A 7 4.01 22.42 -4.07
C LYS A 7 4.50 22.53 -2.63
N VAL A 8 5.55 23.31 -2.39
CA VAL A 8 5.94 23.64 -1.01
C VAL A 8 4.83 24.50 -0.39
N HIS A 9 4.24 24.02 0.68
CA HIS A 9 3.20 24.72 1.44
C HIS A 9 3.81 25.54 2.58
N SER A 10 4.77 25.00 3.32
CA SER A 10 5.42 25.72 4.43
C SER A 10 6.81 25.19 4.74
N ILE A 11 7.65 26.06 5.29
CA ILE A 11 8.97 25.72 5.80
C ILE A 11 9.01 25.99 7.30
N PHE A 12 9.56 25.04 8.05
CA PHE A 12 9.74 25.17 9.49
C PHE A 12 11.20 24.98 9.91
N VAL A 13 11.63 25.84 10.82
CA VAL A 13 12.92 25.74 11.51
C VAL A 13 12.65 25.56 13.00
N TYR A 14 13.41 24.69 13.66
CA TYR A 14 13.26 24.43 15.10
C TYR A 14 14.58 24.73 15.80
N PRO A 15 14.83 25.99 16.19
CA PRO A 15 16.18 26.40 16.58
C PRO A 15 16.72 25.64 17.79
N ILE A 16 15.88 25.48 18.80
CA ILE A 16 16.18 24.71 20.00
C ILE A 16 15.52 23.33 19.87
N LYS A 17 16.30 22.26 20.01
CA LYS A 17 15.80 20.88 19.98
C LYS A 17 14.68 20.73 21.00
N SER A 18 13.58 20.11 20.55
CA SER A 18 12.37 19.87 21.35
C SER A 18 11.52 21.10 21.66
N CYS A 19 11.93 22.32 21.32
CA CYS A 19 11.09 23.51 21.44
C CYS A 19 10.19 23.73 20.23
N ARG A 20 9.33 24.76 20.27
CA ARG A 20 8.41 25.09 19.18
C ARG A 20 9.18 25.48 17.91
N GLY A 21 8.63 25.12 16.76
CA GLY A 21 9.15 25.54 15.46
C GLY A 21 8.64 26.93 15.08
N ILE A 22 9.38 27.60 14.23
CA ILE A 22 8.98 28.82 13.55
C ILE A 22 8.66 28.50 12.10
N SER A 23 7.55 29.04 11.60
CA SER A 23 7.27 29.06 10.16
C SER A 23 8.06 30.22 9.57
N VAL A 24 8.76 29.98 8.46
CA VAL A 24 9.55 30.99 7.77
C VAL A 24 9.17 31.02 6.29
N SER A 25 9.17 32.21 5.70
CA SER A 25 9.00 32.38 4.26
C SER A 25 10.29 32.10 3.49
N GLU A 26 11.45 32.17 4.15
CA GLU A 26 12.74 31.81 3.60
C GLU A 26 13.64 31.06 4.60
N ALA A 27 14.38 30.08 4.11
CA ALA A 27 15.38 29.36 4.90
C ALA A 27 16.64 29.11 4.07
N SER A 28 17.80 29.46 4.66
CA SER A 28 19.10 29.12 4.06
C SER A 28 19.46 27.67 4.36
N LEU A 29 20.00 26.94 3.38
CA LEU A 29 20.54 25.61 3.63
C LEU A 29 21.96 25.65 4.19
N SER A 30 22.30 24.61 4.93
CA SER A 30 23.64 24.31 5.42
C SER A 30 23.89 22.81 5.26
N SER A 31 25.16 22.38 5.38
CA SER A 31 25.56 20.96 5.42
C SER A 31 24.85 20.11 6.49
N THR A 32 24.12 20.74 7.41
CA THR A 32 23.42 20.11 8.55
C THR A 32 21.89 20.25 8.52
N GLY A 33 21.33 20.86 7.48
CA GLY A 33 19.89 21.16 7.38
C GLY A 33 19.62 22.64 7.14
N PHE A 34 18.39 23.11 7.42
CA PHE A 34 18.14 24.56 7.41
C PHE A 34 19.01 25.27 8.45
N ARG A 35 19.48 26.47 8.10
CA ARG A 35 20.21 27.35 9.00
C ARG A 35 19.37 27.53 10.26
N TRP A 36 20.05 27.44 11.39
CA TRP A 36 19.47 27.49 12.74
C TRP A 36 18.73 26.24 13.20
N ASP A 37 18.42 25.28 12.34
CA ASP A 37 17.65 24.10 12.74
C ASP A 37 18.42 23.21 13.73
N ARG A 38 17.86 23.05 14.93
CA ARG A 38 18.38 22.28 16.07
C ARG A 38 19.87 22.54 16.35
N GLN A 39 20.30 23.80 16.23
CA GLN A 39 21.66 24.21 16.63
C GLN A 39 21.81 24.29 18.15
N TRP A 40 20.69 24.53 18.85
CA TRP A 40 20.66 24.60 20.30
C TRP A 40 19.94 23.40 20.92
N ALA A 41 20.29 23.09 22.16
CA ALA A 41 19.58 22.12 22.98
C ALA A 41 19.63 22.55 24.44
N VAL A 42 18.61 22.15 25.21
CA VAL A 42 18.64 22.25 26.67
C VAL A 42 19.22 20.95 27.20
N VAL A 43 20.19 21.01 28.10
CA VAL A 43 20.81 19.85 28.76
C VAL A 43 20.56 19.89 30.26
N ASN A 44 20.47 18.74 30.90
CA ASN A 44 20.40 18.64 32.35
C ASN A 44 21.79 18.71 33.00
N SER A 45 21.85 18.61 34.34
CA SER A 45 23.10 18.60 35.12
C SER A 45 24.09 17.49 34.77
N LYS A 46 23.68 16.47 34.00
CA LYS A 46 24.54 15.39 33.51
C LYS A 46 24.94 15.56 32.03
N GLY A 47 24.70 16.74 31.44
CA GLY A 47 24.96 17.00 30.02
C GLY A 47 24.00 16.30 29.05
N ARG A 48 22.96 15.61 29.55
CA ARG A 48 22.01 14.90 28.68
C ARG A 48 20.97 15.87 28.15
N VAL A 49 20.76 15.84 26.84
CA VAL A 49 19.75 16.66 26.16
C VAL A 49 18.34 16.34 26.66
N CYS A 50 17.63 17.39 27.11
CA CYS A 50 16.22 17.36 27.51
C CYS A 50 15.33 17.27 26.26
N THR A 51 14.26 16.48 26.34
CA THR A 51 13.35 16.27 25.20
C THR A 51 11.89 16.32 25.63
N GLN A 52 10.97 16.59 24.70
CA GLN A 52 9.52 16.53 24.97
C GLN A 52 9.05 15.15 25.48
N ARG A 53 9.87 14.09 25.29
CA ARG A 53 9.58 12.76 25.84
C ARG A 53 9.60 12.75 27.37
N VAL A 54 10.44 13.58 27.98
CA VAL A 54 10.61 13.66 29.43
C VAL A 54 9.98 14.95 29.95
N ASP A 55 10.10 16.04 29.20
CA ASP A 55 9.64 17.38 29.56
C ASP A 55 8.72 17.97 28.47
N PRO A 56 7.44 17.57 28.43
CA PRO A 56 6.47 18.06 27.45
C PRO A 56 6.34 19.59 27.41
N LYS A 57 6.64 20.27 28.53
CA LYS A 57 6.65 21.74 28.65
C LYS A 57 7.53 22.42 27.60
N LEU A 58 8.60 21.76 27.13
CA LEU A 58 9.45 22.30 26.04
C LEU A 58 8.63 22.65 24.79
N ALA A 59 7.48 22.00 24.55
CA ALA A 59 6.58 22.32 23.44
C ALA A 59 6.00 23.75 23.49
N LEU A 60 5.98 24.38 24.66
CA LEU A 60 5.43 25.73 24.89
C LEU A 60 6.49 26.83 24.80
N VAL A 61 7.77 26.46 24.68
CA VAL A 61 8.87 27.41 24.53
C VAL A 61 8.85 27.93 23.09
N GLN A 62 8.50 29.20 22.93
CA GLN A 62 8.50 29.89 21.65
C GLN A 62 9.88 30.48 21.40
N VAL A 63 10.33 30.39 20.16
CA VAL A 63 11.60 30.95 19.73
C VAL A 63 11.33 31.94 18.60
N GLU A 64 11.98 33.08 18.63
CA GLU A 64 12.01 34.03 17.53
C GLU A 64 13.48 34.25 17.13
N LEU A 65 13.73 34.46 15.84
CA LEU A 65 15.07 34.70 15.29
C LEU A 65 15.18 36.11 14.68
N PRO A 66 15.31 37.16 15.51
CA PRO A 66 15.73 38.48 15.01
C PRO A 66 17.16 38.43 14.42
N LYS A 67 17.53 39.43 13.61
CA LYS A 67 18.75 39.40 12.78
C LYS A 67 20.05 39.01 13.54
N ASP A 68 20.20 39.46 14.79
CA ASP A 68 21.46 39.34 15.55
C ASP A 68 21.34 38.54 16.87
N ALA A 69 20.15 37.98 17.16
CA ALA A 69 19.87 37.25 18.40
C ALA A 69 18.79 36.19 18.16
N PHE A 70 18.64 35.23 19.07
CA PHE A 70 17.37 34.52 19.22
C PHE A 70 16.70 34.95 20.53
N ALA A 71 15.39 35.15 20.47
CA ALA A 71 14.58 35.42 21.64
C ALA A 71 13.81 34.16 22.02
N VAL A 72 13.80 33.84 23.31
CA VAL A 72 13.00 32.76 23.87
C VAL A 72 11.89 33.38 24.71
N CYS A 73 10.66 33.14 24.28
CA CYS A 73 9.47 33.62 24.94
C CYS A 73 8.64 32.43 25.43
N TRP A 74 7.96 32.61 26.54
CA TRP A 74 6.90 31.70 26.97
C TRP A 74 5.57 32.44 27.00
N LYS A 75 4.54 31.86 26.36
CA LYS A 75 3.17 32.37 26.40
C LYS A 75 2.22 31.26 26.86
N PRO A 76 1.63 31.35 28.07
CA PRO A 76 0.58 30.42 28.49
C PRO A 76 -0.69 30.63 27.66
N HIS A 77 -1.39 29.54 27.34
CA HIS A 77 -2.65 29.58 26.60
C HIS A 77 -3.83 30.14 27.42
N ASN A 78 -3.72 30.11 28.75
CA ASN A 78 -4.79 30.52 29.67
C ASN A 78 -4.27 31.51 30.69
N ASN A 79 -4.17 32.79 30.30
CA ASN A 79 -4.16 33.99 31.16
C ASN A 79 -3.55 33.80 32.57
N SER A 80 -2.42 33.08 32.67
CA SER A 80 -1.86 32.69 33.97
C SER A 80 -0.97 33.83 34.42
N TYR A 81 -1.09 34.24 35.68
CA TYR A 81 -0.29 35.28 36.32
C TYR A 81 1.22 35.01 36.36
N LEU A 82 1.66 33.83 35.90
CA LEU A 82 3.05 33.56 35.61
C LEU A 82 3.40 34.30 34.32
N ARG A 83 4.34 35.23 34.39
CA ARG A 83 4.98 35.87 33.23
C ARG A 83 6.47 35.66 33.44
N MET A 84 7.08 34.80 32.64
CA MET A 84 8.54 34.75 32.56
C MET A 84 9.00 35.87 31.64
N ASP A 85 10.09 36.53 32.02
CA ASP A 85 10.73 37.51 31.15
C ASP A 85 11.27 36.83 29.89
N GLU A 86 11.30 37.60 28.81
CA GLU A 86 11.91 37.19 27.55
C GLU A 86 13.42 37.00 27.74
N LEU A 87 13.94 35.83 27.37
CA LEU A 87 15.37 35.58 27.31
C LEU A 87 15.88 35.97 25.93
N LYS A 88 16.86 36.89 25.86
CA LYS A 88 17.53 37.28 24.62
C LYS A 88 18.94 36.71 24.60
N VAL A 89 19.22 35.85 23.63
CA VAL A 89 20.54 35.23 23.47
C VAL A 89 21.16 35.77 22.18
N SER A 90 22.27 36.51 22.31
CA SER A 90 23.00 37.03 21.14
C SER A 90 23.62 35.87 20.34
N LEU A 91 23.52 35.92 19.02
CA LEU A 91 24.14 34.92 18.14
C LEU A 91 25.68 35.00 18.12
N CYS A 92 26.25 36.10 18.61
CA CYS A 92 27.68 36.38 18.67
C CYS A 92 28.23 36.38 20.10
N ARG A 93 27.47 35.88 21.09
CA ARG A 93 27.93 35.89 22.48
C ARG A 93 29.17 35.01 22.66
N PRO A 94 30.15 35.44 23.48
CA PRO A 94 31.22 34.55 23.92
C PRO A 94 30.62 33.36 24.67
N SER A 95 31.02 32.15 24.28
CA SER A 95 30.55 30.91 24.89
C SER A 95 31.75 30.11 25.41
N GLN A 96 31.58 29.48 26.56
CA GLN A 96 32.55 28.52 27.10
C GLN A 96 32.26 27.12 26.55
N ILE A 97 33.28 26.28 26.45
CA ILE A 97 33.09 24.88 26.05
C ILE A 97 32.45 24.12 27.23
N CYS A 98 31.40 23.36 26.92
CA CYS A 98 30.68 22.47 27.80
C CYS A 98 30.88 21.04 27.29
N ASP A 99 31.77 20.28 27.91
CA ASP A 99 32.06 18.88 27.55
C ASP A 99 31.03 17.91 28.12
N GLY A 100 30.98 16.70 27.55
CA GLY A 100 30.13 15.62 28.02
C GLY A 100 28.64 15.81 27.69
N VAL A 101 28.33 16.64 26.69
CA VAL A 101 26.97 16.78 26.19
C VAL A 101 26.60 15.56 25.35
N SER A 102 25.44 14.96 25.63
CA SER A 102 25.01 13.73 24.94
C SER A 102 23.60 13.83 24.35
N VAL A 103 23.44 13.35 23.13
CA VAL A 103 22.14 13.15 22.46
C VAL A 103 22.11 11.76 21.81
N TRP A 104 21.20 10.90 22.27
CA TRP A 104 21.20 9.47 21.92
C TRP A 104 22.57 8.83 22.25
N GLU A 105 23.14 8.06 21.33
CA GLU A 105 24.46 7.43 21.46
C GLU A 105 25.63 8.39 21.24
N TRP A 106 25.38 9.63 20.80
CA TRP A 106 26.44 10.60 20.59
C TRP A 106 26.77 11.36 21.88
N SER A 107 28.05 11.57 22.14
CA SER A 107 28.57 12.46 23.17
C SER A 107 29.72 13.30 22.62
N GLY A 108 29.77 14.58 22.97
CA GLY A 108 30.83 15.50 22.57
C GLY A 108 30.76 16.82 23.34
N SER A 109 31.35 17.85 22.78
CA SER A 109 31.33 19.21 23.33
C SER A 109 30.22 20.08 22.74
N ALA A 110 29.79 21.06 23.52
CA ALA A 110 28.89 22.12 23.10
C ALA A 110 29.40 23.47 23.62
N LEU A 111 28.78 24.55 23.19
CA LEU A 111 29.06 25.92 23.60
C LEU A 111 27.97 26.37 24.58
N ASP A 112 28.37 26.74 25.78
CA ASP A 112 27.48 27.20 26.84
C ASP A 112 26.94 28.59 26.50
N GLU A 113 25.61 28.71 26.49
CA GLU A 113 24.92 29.99 26.22
C GLU A 113 24.69 30.80 27.51
N GLY A 114 25.50 30.56 28.56
CA GLY A 114 25.65 31.37 29.76
C GLY A 114 24.60 31.19 30.85
N ASP A 115 24.91 31.79 32.00
CA ASP A 115 24.15 31.60 33.24
C ASP A 115 22.76 32.25 33.21
N ASP A 116 22.57 33.29 32.41
CA ASP A 116 21.26 33.89 32.14
C ASP A 116 20.32 32.89 31.45
N ALA A 117 20.79 32.22 30.39
CA ALA A 117 20.02 31.19 29.69
C ALA A 117 19.83 29.95 30.57
N SER A 118 20.86 29.55 31.32
CA SER A 118 20.78 28.47 32.30
C SER A 118 19.73 28.73 33.37
N THR A 119 19.69 29.94 33.92
CA THR A 119 18.72 30.33 34.95
C THR A 119 17.30 30.26 34.39
N TRP A 120 17.08 30.85 33.21
CA TRP A 120 15.77 30.84 32.57
C TRP A 120 15.22 29.42 32.35
N PHE A 121 16.02 28.50 31.78
CA PHE A 121 15.57 27.13 31.57
C PHE A 121 15.46 26.33 32.87
N THR A 122 16.28 26.64 33.87
CA THR A 122 16.19 26.02 35.20
C THR A 122 14.89 26.39 35.89
N ASP A 123 14.52 27.67 35.88
CA ASP A 123 13.29 28.18 36.46
C ASP A 123 12.07 27.63 35.71
N TYR A 124 12.13 27.62 34.37
CA TYR A 124 11.04 27.12 33.54
C TYR A 124 10.75 25.62 33.72
N LEU A 125 11.81 24.80 33.75
CA LEU A 125 11.68 23.35 33.88
C LEU A 125 11.61 22.88 35.35
N GLY A 126 11.94 23.76 36.31
CA GLY A 126 12.01 23.43 37.74
C GLY A 126 13.17 22.50 38.11
N LYS A 127 14.22 22.45 37.29
CA LYS A 127 15.38 21.56 37.49
C LYS A 127 16.63 22.11 36.82
N PRO A 128 17.84 21.84 37.38
CA PRO A 128 19.09 22.35 36.82
C PRO A 128 19.24 22.02 35.33
N SER A 129 19.24 23.07 34.51
CA SER A 129 19.24 22.98 33.06
C SER A 129 20.13 24.07 32.46
N ARG A 130 20.89 23.74 31.42
CA ARG A 130 21.71 24.69 30.65
C ARG A 130 21.29 24.71 29.19
N LEU A 131 21.32 25.88 28.57
CA LEU A 131 21.16 26.01 27.13
C LEU A 131 22.55 25.93 26.49
N VAL A 132 22.70 25.07 25.49
CA VAL A 132 23.96 24.87 24.78
C VAL A 132 23.75 24.93 23.28
N ARG A 133 24.79 25.35 22.56
CA ARG A 133 24.87 25.35 21.09
C ARG A 133 25.89 24.35 20.60
N PHE A 134 25.61 23.67 19.49
CA PHE A 134 26.49 22.65 18.96
C PHE A 134 27.86 23.24 18.60
N ASN A 135 28.95 22.60 19.05
CA ASN A 135 30.31 23.07 18.81
C ASN A 135 30.83 22.65 17.43
N LYS A 136 30.31 23.29 16.38
CA LYS A 136 30.61 22.95 14.97
C LYS A 136 32.09 23.07 14.56
N GLU A 137 32.93 23.70 15.39
CA GLU A 137 34.36 23.89 15.10
C GLU A 137 35.19 22.66 15.46
N SER A 138 34.75 21.87 16.44
CA SER A 138 35.46 20.66 16.90
C SER A 138 34.66 19.38 16.75
N GLU A 139 33.33 19.48 16.62
CA GLU A 139 32.44 18.32 16.60
C GLU A 139 31.84 18.05 15.23
N ILE A 140 31.79 16.76 14.89
CA ILE A 140 31.06 16.24 13.74
C ILE A 140 30.13 15.15 14.24
N ARG A 141 28.83 15.31 13.98
CA ARG A 141 27.84 14.25 14.24
C ARG A 141 27.29 13.73 12.92
N PRO A 142 27.83 12.62 12.41
CA PRO A 142 27.42 12.09 11.11
C PRO A 142 25.98 11.54 11.19
N VAL A 143 25.26 11.65 10.07
CA VAL A 143 24.11 10.80 9.79
C VAL A 143 24.62 9.37 9.68
N ASP A 144 23.79 8.38 10.03
CA ASP A 144 24.12 6.97 9.87
C ASP A 144 24.67 6.72 8.44
N PRO A 145 25.97 6.38 8.29
CA PRO A 145 26.61 6.28 7.00
C PRO A 145 26.03 5.17 6.11
N SER A 146 25.31 4.20 6.69
CA SER A 146 24.62 3.16 5.92
C SER A 146 23.42 3.71 5.13
N TYR A 147 22.88 4.86 5.54
CA TYR A 147 21.72 5.49 4.91
C TYR A 147 22.10 6.72 4.10
N ALA A 148 22.98 7.59 4.61
CA ALA A 148 23.38 8.82 3.92
C ALA A 148 24.83 9.18 4.26
N PRO A 149 25.82 8.55 3.59
CA PRO A 149 27.23 8.79 3.86
C PRO A 149 27.60 10.24 3.52
N GLY A 150 28.48 10.84 4.34
CA GLY A 150 28.95 12.21 4.15
C GLY A 150 28.02 13.30 4.69
N PHE A 151 26.79 12.96 5.09
CA PHE A 151 25.87 13.91 5.70
C PHE A 151 26.07 13.99 7.22
N ARG A 152 25.80 15.17 7.79
CA ARG A 152 25.90 15.42 9.23
C ARG A 152 24.68 16.15 9.76
N VAL A 153 24.52 16.11 11.08
CA VAL A 153 23.47 16.81 11.82
C VAL A 153 24.07 17.51 13.03
N MET A 154 23.32 18.44 13.62
CA MET A 154 23.63 18.97 14.96
C MET A 154 22.80 18.22 16.00
N PHE A 155 21.92 18.88 16.76
CA PHE A 155 21.07 18.21 17.75
C PHE A 155 19.81 17.57 17.16
N SER A 156 19.60 17.59 15.83
CA SER A 156 18.52 16.84 15.14
C SER A 156 18.60 15.34 15.42
N ASP A 157 17.50 14.59 15.37
CA ASP A 157 17.54 13.18 15.79
C ASP A 157 18.46 12.30 14.95
N GLY A 158 18.45 12.47 13.62
CA GLY A 158 19.31 11.67 12.75
C GLY A 158 19.41 12.08 11.29
N TYR A 159 18.63 13.04 10.80
CA TYR A 159 18.70 13.53 9.42
C TYR A 159 18.54 15.06 9.36
N PRO A 160 19.13 15.74 8.35
CA PRO A 160 19.06 17.19 8.18
C PRO A 160 17.65 17.74 7.97
N PHE A 161 16.80 16.98 7.26
CA PHE A 161 15.45 17.40 6.92
C PHE A 161 14.43 16.29 7.19
N LEU A 162 13.21 16.72 7.55
CA LEU A 162 12.01 15.90 7.54
C LEU A 162 11.00 16.56 6.59
N LEU A 163 10.48 15.80 5.64
CA LEU A 163 9.39 16.20 4.77
C LEU A 163 8.10 15.48 5.17
N ALA A 164 6.97 16.17 5.06
CA ALA A 164 5.64 15.56 5.19
C ALA A 164 4.66 16.27 4.25
N SER A 165 3.58 15.61 3.86
CA SER A 165 2.54 16.22 3.03
C SER A 165 1.29 16.61 3.82
N GLN A 166 0.57 17.61 3.32
CA GLN A 166 -0.75 17.99 3.81
C GLN A 166 -1.76 16.85 3.58
N GLY A 167 -1.69 16.16 2.43
CA GLY A 167 -2.51 14.99 2.13
C GLY A 167 -2.36 13.86 3.17
N SER A 168 -1.14 13.58 3.62
CA SER A 168 -0.88 12.62 4.72
C SER A 168 -1.53 13.04 6.04
N LEU A 169 -1.48 14.33 6.38
CA LEU A 169 -2.10 14.84 7.60
C LEU A 169 -3.62 14.78 7.52
N ASP A 170 -4.19 15.15 6.37
CA ASP A 170 -5.64 15.12 6.16
C ASP A 170 -6.17 13.69 6.25
N ALA A 171 -5.48 12.73 5.63
CA ALA A 171 -5.83 11.32 5.75
C ALA A 171 -5.74 10.79 7.19
N LEU A 172 -4.75 11.23 7.97
CA LEU A 172 -4.71 10.91 9.40
C LEU A 172 -5.88 11.56 10.15
N ASN A 173 -6.15 12.84 9.94
CA ASN A 173 -7.20 13.58 10.64
C ASN A 173 -8.60 13.05 10.34
N GLN A 174 -8.84 12.49 9.16
CA GLN A 174 -10.08 11.79 8.82
C GLN A 174 -10.34 10.54 9.69
N ARG A 175 -9.29 10.01 10.35
CA ARG A 175 -9.35 8.81 11.20
C ARG A 175 -9.31 9.14 12.69
N LEU A 176 -9.21 10.41 13.05
CA LEU A 176 -9.15 10.88 14.44
C LEU A 176 -10.48 11.50 14.85
N GLU A 177 -10.88 11.30 16.11
CA GLU A 177 -12.02 12.01 16.69
C GLU A 177 -11.74 13.52 16.81
N GLU A 178 -10.53 13.87 17.25
CA GLU A 178 -10.03 15.24 17.31
C GLU A 178 -8.85 15.43 16.34
N PRO A 179 -8.99 16.28 15.32
CA PRO A 179 -7.90 16.56 14.38
C PRO A 179 -6.66 17.12 15.08
N VAL A 180 -5.49 16.71 14.60
CA VAL A 180 -4.19 17.23 15.05
C VAL A 180 -3.56 18.12 13.99
N LEU A 181 -2.68 19.03 14.43
CA LEU A 181 -1.93 19.92 13.56
C LEU A 181 -0.58 19.31 13.14
N MET A 182 -0.07 19.74 11.96
CA MET A 182 1.25 19.30 11.45
C MET A 182 2.39 19.58 12.43
N ASN A 183 2.22 20.56 13.32
CA ASN A 183 3.21 20.91 14.35
C ASN A 183 3.56 19.76 15.32
N ARG A 184 2.72 18.73 15.43
CA ARG A 184 3.01 17.48 16.17
C ARG A 184 4.12 16.66 15.50
N PHE A 185 4.16 16.67 14.17
CA PHE A 185 5.07 15.84 13.37
C PHE A 185 6.43 16.50 13.13
N ARG A 186 6.48 17.82 13.33
CA ARG A 186 7.69 18.64 13.30
C ARG A 186 8.50 18.56 11.98
N PRO A 187 7.85 18.53 10.79
CA PRO A 187 8.58 18.53 9.53
C PRO A 187 9.33 19.84 9.33
N ASN A 188 10.41 19.81 8.57
CA ASN A 188 11.08 21.00 8.07
C ASN A 188 10.43 21.51 6.78
N ILE A 189 9.96 20.61 5.92
CA ILE A 189 9.32 20.94 4.65
C ILE A 189 7.92 20.32 4.66
N LEU A 190 6.89 21.15 4.52
CA LEU A 190 5.52 20.72 4.31
C LEU A 190 5.17 20.95 2.84
N VAL A 191 4.70 19.91 2.17
CA VAL A 191 4.23 19.97 0.78
C VAL A 191 2.73 19.75 0.70
N ASP A 192 2.12 20.20 -0.39
CA ASP A 192 0.71 20.06 -0.68
C ASP A 192 0.49 19.67 -2.16
N GLY A 193 -0.72 19.24 -2.51
CA GLY A 193 -1.09 18.86 -3.89
C GLY A 193 -0.67 17.45 -4.29
N CYS A 194 -0.41 16.56 -3.33
CA CYS A 194 -0.10 15.16 -3.59
C CYS A 194 -1.06 14.23 -2.84
N GLU A 195 -1.19 13.00 -3.36
CA GLU A 195 -1.98 11.95 -2.71
C GLU A 195 -1.47 11.66 -1.29
N PRO A 196 -2.34 11.25 -0.37
CA PRO A 196 -1.93 10.89 0.98
C PRO A 196 -0.77 9.88 0.98
N PHE A 197 0.28 10.20 1.74
CA PHE A 197 1.49 9.39 1.88
C PHE A 197 2.32 9.19 0.61
N ALA A 198 2.05 9.95 -0.46
CA ALA A 198 2.87 9.90 -1.68
C ALA A 198 4.36 10.17 -1.38
N GLU A 199 4.66 10.99 -0.38
CA GLU A 199 6.03 11.30 0.02
C GLU A 199 6.83 10.10 0.49
N ASP A 200 6.20 8.98 0.84
CA ASP A 200 6.92 7.76 1.25
C ASP A 200 7.83 7.22 0.12
N LEU A 201 7.41 7.44 -1.13
CA LEU A 201 8.03 6.87 -2.34
C LEU A 201 8.93 7.85 -3.08
N TRP A 202 9.03 9.09 -2.62
CA TRP A 202 9.82 10.11 -3.30
C TRP A 202 11.31 9.85 -3.09
N LYS A 203 12.00 9.47 -4.15
CA LYS A 203 13.45 9.27 -4.11
C LYS A 203 14.19 10.58 -4.30
N GLU A 204 13.72 11.41 -5.22
CA GLU A 204 14.29 12.71 -5.51
C GLU A 204 13.18 13.74 -5.68
N ILE A 205 13.37 14.90 -5.05
CA ILE A 205 12.48 16.04 -5.13
C ILE A 205 13.31 17.24 -5.50
N LYS A 206 12.97 17.86 -6.63
CA LYS A 206 13.55 19.14 -7.01
C LYS A 206 12.64 20.26 -6.52
N ILE A 207 13.20 21.10 -5.66
CA ILE A 207 12.58 22.33 -5.19
C ILE A 207 13.46 23.46 -5.73
N GLU A 208 12.96 24.17 -6.73
CA GLU A 208 13.75 25.13 -7.51
C GLU A 208 15.00 24.48 -8.13
N ASP A 209 16.20 24.96 -7.79
CA ASP A 209 17.50 24.44 -8.23
C ASP A 209 18.11 23.40 -7.26
N LEU A 210 17.35 23.01 -6.23
CA LEU A 210 17.83 22.08 -5.20
C LEU A 210 17.24 20.69 -5.33
N THR A 211 18.12 19.71 -5.17
CA THR A 211 17.83 18.29 -5.25
C THR A 211 17.85 17.67 -3.85
N PHE A 212 16.66 17.30 -3.37
CA PHE A 212 16.49 16.58 -2.11
C PHE A 212 16.27 15.09 -2.37
N ASN A 213 16.96 14.24 -1.63
CA ASN A 213 16.82 12.79 -1.74
C ASN A 213 16.09 12.20 -0.53
N GLY A 214 15.09 11.37 -0.81
CA GLY A 214 14.40 10.56 0.18
C GLY A 214 15.29 9.43 0.66
N VAL A 215 15.51 9.37 1.96
CA VAL A 215 16.44 8.41 2.57
C VAL A 215 15.71 7.31 3.31
N LYS A 216 14.72 7.66 4.14
CA LYS A 216 14.04 6.71 5.01
C LYS A 216 12.70 7.25 5.50
N LEU A 217 11.71 6.39 5.70
CA LEU A 217 10.48 6.78 6.42
C LEU A 217 10.80 7.26 7.83
N CYS A 218 10.12 8.32 8.27
CA CYS A 218 10.30 8.86 9.60
C CYS A 218 9.49 8.06 10.62
N ALA A 219 10.18 7.17 11.34
CA ALA A 219 9.62 6.54 12.53
C ALA A 219 9.23 7.60 13.57
N ARG A 220 8.04 7.45 14.12
CA ARG A 220 7.43 8.36 15.08
C ARG A 220 7.61 7.81 16.49
N CYS A 221 7.69 8.73 17.44
CA CYS A 221 7.76 8.43 18.86
C CYS A 221 6.69 9.24 19.59
N LYS A 222 6.53 8.99 20.89
CA LYS A 222 5.54 9.65 21.75
C LYS A 222 5.53 11.19 21.74
N VAL A 223 6.55 11.85 21.20
CA VAL A 223 6.53 13.32 21.00
C VAL A 223 5.33 13.77 20.17
N ILE A 224 4.87 12.94 19.21
CA ILE A 224 3.70 13.30 18.40
C ILE A 224 2.40 13.40 19.21
N THR A 225 2.36 12.80 20.41
CA THR A 225 1.18 12.83 21.28
C THR A 225 1.20 13.99 22.27
N VAL A 226 2.26 14.81 22.26
CA VAL A 226 2.35 16.02 23.09
C VAL A 226 1.69 17.18 22.36
N ASN A 227 0.71 17.78 23.03
CA ASN A 227 0.04 18.96 22.52
C ASN A 227 0.96 20.20 22.57
N GLN A 228 1.24 20.79 21.41
CA GLN A 228 2.16 21.93 21.24
C GLN A 228 1.58 23.28 21.70
N GLU A 229 0.39 23.30 22.29
CA GLU A 229 -0.27 24.51 22.82
C GLU A 229 -0.46 24.46 24.33
N ASN A 230 -0.58 23.27 24.92
CA ASN A 230 -0.80 23.11 26.37
C ASN A 230 0.11 22.06 27.04
N ALA A 231 1.02 21.43 26.30
CA ALA A 231 1.95 20.38 26.76
C ALA A 231 1.28 19.11 27.32
N VAL A 232 -0.04 18.95 27.18
CA VAL A 232 -0.74 17.71 27.57
C VAL A 232 -0.37 16.59 26.61
N SER A 233 0.01 15.44 27.15
CA SER A 233 0.35 14.25 26.38
C SER A 233 -0.83 13.28 26.40
N THR A 234 -1.25 12.79 25.23
CA THR A 234 -2.29 11.76 25.09
C THR A 234 -1.73 10.49 24.45
N SER A 235 -2.58 9.53 24.09
CA SER A 235 -2.20 8.37 23.25
C SER A 235 -2.28 8.70 21.74
N GLU A 236 -3.14 9.64 21.35
CA GLU A 236 -3.32 10.07 19.96
C GLU A 236 -2.29 11.14 19.53
N PRO A 237 -1.88 11.19 18.25
CA PRO A 237 -2.38 10.40 17.12
C PRO A 237 -1.70 9.02 16.96
N ASN A 238 -0.92 8.58 17.95
CA ASN A 238 -0.07 7.40 17.79
C ASN A 238 -0.88 6.11 17.70
N GLU A 239 -1.92 5.94 18.53
CA GLU A 239 -2.81 4.77 18.48
C GLU A 239 -3.52 4.63 17.14
N THR A 240 -4.01 5.74 16.58
CA THR A 240 -4.61 5.72 15.24
C THR A 240 -3.58 5.40 14.17
N LEU A 241 -2.38 5.99 14.22
CA LEU A 241 -1.32 5.67 13.26
C LEU A 241 -0.84 4.21 13.36
N VAL A 242 -0.84 3.57 14.53
CA VAL A 242 -0.49 2.13 14.65
C VAL A 242 -1.39 1.27 13.75
N LYS A 243 -2.68 1.62 13.63
CA LYS A 243 -3.69 0.84 12.90
C LYS A 243 -3.44 0.76 11.39
N PHE A 244 -2.77 1.75 10.79
CA PHE A 244 -2.59 1.79 9.33
C PHE A 244 -1.21 2.26 8.86
N ARG A 245 -0.34 2.68 9.78
CA ARG A 245 1.02 3.19 9.52
C ARG A 245 2.08 2.56 10.42
N SER A 246 1.79 1.41 11.02
CA SER A 246 2.81 0.65 11.76
C SER A 246 3.81 0.00 10.79
N GLY A 247 5.01 -0.27 11.27
CA GLY A 247 6.02 -1.02 10.53
C GLY A 247 5.62 -2.46 10.26
N ASN A 248 4.70 -3.01 11.06
CA ASN A 248 4.06 -4.29 10.75
C ASN A 248 3.31 -4.24 9.41
N ILE A 249 2.78 -3.06 9.05
CA ILE A 249 2.05 -2.84 7.80
C ILE A 249 2.99 -2.38 6.70
N LEU A 250 3.87 -1.41 7.01
CA LEU A 250 4.70 -0.73 6.00
C LEU A 250 6.04 -1.41 5.73
N CYS A 251 6.57 -2.19 6.69
CA CYS A 251 7.87 -2.87 6.60
C CYS A 251 7.82 -4.27 7.27
N PRO A 252 6.88 -5.15 6.87
CA PRO A 252 6.71 -6.47 7.47
C PRO A 252 7.98 -7.30 7.31
N GLY A 253 8.36 -8.09 8.32
CA GLY A 253 9.58 -8.91 8.27
C GLY A 253 10.91 -8.15 8.42
N GLN A 254 10.89 -6.81 8.43
CA GLN A 254 12.10 -5.97 8.47
C GLN A 254 12.31 -5.25 9.80
N LYS A 255 13.50 -4.62 9.95
CA LYS A 255 13.85 -3.78 11.11
C LYS A 255 12.98 -2.53 11.13
N GLY A 256 12.03 -2.47 12.06
CA GLY A 256 11.09 -1.34 12.17
C GLY A 256 9.63 -1.74 12.41
N GLN A 257 9.32 -3.04 12.43
CA GLN A 257 7.98 -3.61 12.69
C GLN A 257 7.21 -2.97 13.86
N GLY A 258 7.87 -2.75 14.99
CA GLY A 258 7.26 -2.10 16.17
C GLY A 258 7.18 -0.56 16.11
N MET A 259 7.58 0.07 15.00
CA MET A 259 7.54 1.52 14.83
C MET A 259 6.28 1.96 14.09
N VAL A 260 6.04 3.26 14.10
CA VAL A 260 4.91 3.91 13.41
C VAL A 260 5.49 5.00 12.52
N TYR A 261 4.98 5.24 11.32
CA TYR A 261 5.64 6.12 10.35
C TYR A 261 4.76 7.29 9.88
N PHE A 262 5.35 8.49 9.81
CA PHE A 262 4.73 9.68 9.23
C PHE A 262 5.79 10.68 8.77
N GLY A 263 5.78 10.99 7.46
CA GLY A 263 6.77 11.80 6.77
C GLY A 263 8.04 11.02 6.40
N GLN A 264 8.89 11.65 5.59
CA GLN A 264 10.10 11.07 5.01
C GLN A 264 11.35 11.87 5.41
N LYS A 265 12.43 11.17 5.76
CA LYS A 265 13.73 11.77 6.06
C LYS A 265 14.46 12.10 4.76
N MET A 266 14.95 13.33 4.65
CA MET A 266 15.59 13.84 3.44
C MET A 266 17.01 14.34 3.70
N VAL A 267 17.83 14.28 2.65
CA VAL A 267 19.12 14.98 2.52
C VAL A 267 19.12 15.82 1.26
N CYS A 268 19.96 16.85 1.16
CA CYS A 268 20.07 17.68 -0.05
C CYS A 268 21.43 17.43 -0.71
N GLN A 269 21.46 17.02 -1.98
CA GLN A 269 22.69 16.64 -2.68
C GLN A 269 23.53 17.84 -3.12
N ASP A 270 22.91 19.00 -3.32
CA ASP A 270 23.59 20.19 -3.84
C ASP A 270 24.39 20.97 -2.78
N LEU A 271 24.67 20.32 -1.64
CA LEU A 271 25.45 20.85 -0.53
C LEU A 271 26.93 20.48 -0.70
N ASP A 272 27.75 21.42 -1.15
CA ASP A 272 29.21 21.25 -1.21
C ASP A 272 29.86 21.90 0.03
N GLU A 273 30.74 21.16 0.72
CA GLU A 273 31.51 21.65 1.88
C GLU A 273 32.45 22.80 1.52
N GLY A 274 32.82 22.94 0.24
CA GLY A 274 33.74 23.99 -0.25
C GLY A 274 33.07 25.30 -0.67
N ASN A 275 31.75 25.32 -0.88
CA ASN A 275 31.00 26.50 -1.31
C ASN A 275 29.69 26.58 -0.52
N ALA A 276 29.64 27.44 0.49
CA ALA A 276 28.39 27.76 1.19
C ALA A 276 27.40 28.42 0.22
N LYS A 277 26.62 27.62 -0.51
CA LYS A 277 25.50 28.11 -1.31
C LYS A 277 24.43 28.63 -0.35
N MET A 278 24.30 29.95 -0.28
CA MET A 278 23.16 30.61 0.34
C MET A 278 21.96 30.44 -0.58
N VAL A 279 21.12 29.45 -0.31
CA VAL A 279 19.88 29.28 -1.07
C VAL A 279 18.75 29.91 -0.28
N LYS A 280 18.10 30.93 -0.85
CA LYS A 280 16.88 31.49 -0.27
C LYS A 280 15.72 30.76 -0.93
N LEU A 281 15.11 29.83 -0.21
CA LEU A 281 13.82 29.28 -0.62
C LEU A 281 12.77 30.38 -0.42
N ILE A 282 12.48 31.21 -1.41
CA ILE A 282 11.51 32.31 -1.27
C ILE A 282 10.11 31.73 -1.48
N VAL A 283 9.44 31.37 -0.39
CA VAL A 283 8.04 30.94 -0.39
C VAL A 283 7.15 32.16 -0.18
N ASN A 284 7.22 33.17 -1.06
CA ASN A 284 6.30 34.31 -1.03
C ASN A 284 5.30 34.22 -2.20
N GLU A 285 4.02 34.09 -1.84
CA GLU A 285 2.79 34.32 -2.62
C GLU A 285 2.58 33.56 -3.95
N CYS A 286 3.58 32.84 -4.45
CA CYS A 286 3.46 31.89 -5.55
C CYS A 286 3.84 30.50 -5.06
N HIS A 287 2.94 29.54 -5.22
CA HIS A 287 3.18 28.12 -4.96
C HIS A 287 4.49 27.67 -5.65
N VAL A 288 5.55 27.36 -4.88
CA VAL A 288 6.80 26.86 -5.45
C VAL A 288 6.54 25.44 -5.95
N PRO A 289 6.51 25.20 -7.28
CA PRO A 289 6.29 23.87 -7.81
C PRO A 289 7.48 22.97 -7.44
N CYS A 290 7.17 21.75 -7.03
CA CYS A 290 8.16 20.70 -6.83
C CYS A 290 8.13 19.80 -8.06
N HIS A 291 9.27 19.63 -8.72
CA HIS A 291 9.42 18.60 -9.72
C HIS A 291 9.84 17.31 -9.02
N ILE A 292 8.91 16.37 -8.92
CA ILE A 292 9.14 15.11 -8.22
C ILE A 292 9.63 14.09 -9.23
N ILE A 293 10.85 13.58 -9.01
CA ILE A 293 11.34 12.40 -9.71
C ILE A 293 11.06 11.20 -8.82
N ILE A 294 9.99 10.49 -9.18
CA ILE A 294 9.67 9.18 -8.62
C ILE A 294 10.71 8.20 -9.14
N ALA A 295 11.21 7.32 -8.28
CA ALA A 295 12.18 6.32 -8.72
C ALA A 295 11.60 5.42 -9.82
N GLU A 296 12.39 5.15 -10.87
CA GLU A 296 12.20 3.95 -11.68
C GLU A 296 12.64 2.73 -10.82
N GLU A 297 11.88 1.63 -10.90
CA GLU A 297 11.99 0.42 -10.04
C GLU A 297 13.40 -0.17 -9.91
N LYS A 298 14.34 0.17 -10.80
CA LYS A 298 15.69 -0.42 -10.86
C LYS A 298 16.79 0.29 -10.07
N GLN A 299 16.53 1.41 -9.39
CA GLN A 299 17.63 2.22 -8.83
C GLN A 299 17.44 2.71 -7.39
N LEU A 300 16.62 2.05 -6.56
CA LEU A 300 16.68 2.19 -5.10
C LEU A 300 17.73 1.24 -4.51
N SER A 301 19.00 1.49 -4.80
CA SER A 301 20.10 0.92 -4.01
C SER A 301 20.39 1.82 -2.80
N VAL A 302 19.54 1.75 -1.77
CA VAL A 302 20.10 1.73 -0.41
C VAL A 302 20.52 0.29 -0.21
N VAL A 303 21.79 0.10 0.13
CA VAL A 303 22.36 -1.20 0.49
C VAL A 303 21.39 -1.91 1.46
N GLY A 304 20.69 -2.93 0.95
CA GLY A 304 19.89 -3.85 1.76
C GLY A 304 18.37 -3.83 1.66
N VAL A 305 17.73 -3.25 0.63
CA VAL A 305 16.27 -3.43 0.43
C VAL A 305 15.91 -3.72 -1.03
N MET A 306 16.46 -4.80 -1.58
CA MET A 306 15.82 -5.57 -2.66
C MET A 306 16.11 -7.06 -2.43
N THR A 307 15.71 -7.52 -1.25
CA THR A 307 15.33 -8.91 -1.00
C THR A 307 14.25 -8.86 0.07
N GLU A 308 13.16 -9.59 -0.18
CA GLU A 308 12.14 -10.04 0.78
C GLU A 308 10.77 -9.33 0.77
N ALA A 309 9.88 -10.01 0.04
CA ALA A 309 8.46 -10.30 0.25
C ALA A 309 7.52 -9.13 0.62
N SER A 310 6.61 -8.82 -0.30
CA SER A 310 5.29 -8.34 0.10
C SER A 310 4.73 -9.27 1.19
N ALA A 311 4.13 -8.71 2.26
CA ALA A 311 3.36 -9.50 3.21
C ALA A 311 2.23 -10.24 2.48
N VAL A 312 1.70 -9.63 1.42
CA VAL A 312 0.72 -10.24 0.55
C VAL A 312 1.42 -11.11 -0.49
N LYS A 313 1.11 -12.39 -0.51
CA LYS A 313 1.65 -13.34 -1.49
C LYS A 313 0.56 -14.14 -2.18
N VAL A 314 0.83 -14.59 -3.38
CA VAL A 314 0.00 -15.59 -4.05
C VAL A 314 0.06 -16.89 -3.24
N LYS A 315 -1.02 -17.23 -2.54
CA LYS A 315 -1.13 -18.45 -1.73
C LYS A 315 -1.50 -19.65 -2.58
N SER A 316 -2.40 -19.47 -3.54
CA SER A 316 -2.84 -20.55 -4.41
C SER A 316 -3.32 -20.01 -5.75
N ILE A 317 -3.06 -20.79 -6.79
CA ILE A 317 -3.56 -20.55 -8.13
C ILE A 317 -4.54 -21.68 -8.49
N PHE A 318 -5.69 -21.31 -9.03
CA PHE A 318 -6.71 -22.25 -9.46
C PHE A 318 -7.10 -22.01 -10.92
N LEU A 319 -7.31 -23.10 -11.63
CA LEU A 319 -7.75 -23.13 -13.01
C LEU A 319 -9.02 -23.97 -13.13
N TYR A 320 -9.94 -23.57 -14.00
CA TYR A 320 -11.19 -24.30 -14.22
C TYR A 320 -11.42 -24.52 -15.72
N PRO A 321 -10.81 -25.55 -16.32
CA PRO A 321 -10.85 -25.75 -17.76
C PRO A 321 -12.26 -25.80 -18.35
N ILE A 322 -13.14 -26.60 -17.74
CA ILE A 322 -14.55 -26.64 -18.10
C ILE A 322 -15.34 -25.74 -17.16
N LYS A 323 -16.12 -24.81 -17.73
CA LYS A 323 -17.05 -23.96 -16.99
C LYS A 323 -17.92 -24.83 -16.07
N SER A 324 -18.06 -24.40 -14.82
CA SER A 324 -18.85 -25.08 -13.78
C SER A 324 -18.31 -26.44 -13.31
N CYS A 325 -17.18 -26.95 -13.80
CA CYS A 325 -16.56 -28.16 -13.26
C CYS A 325 -15.58 -27.87 -12.12
N LYS A 326 -15.03 -28.92 -11.49
CA LYS A 326 -14.05 -28.78 -10.39
C LYS A 326 -12.78 -28.08 -10.91
N GLY A 327 -12.17 -27.27 -10.04
CA GLY A 327 -10.92 -26.60 -10.36
C GLY A 327 -9.71 -27.49 -10.11
N ILE A 328 -8.62 -27.21 -10.80
CA ILE A 328 -7.29 -27.77 -10.54
C ILE A 328 -6.42 -26.72 -9.86
N SER A 329 -5.57 -27.14 -8.93
CA SER A 329 -4.61 -26.26 -8.26
C SER A 329 -3.27 -26.35 -8.97
N LEU A 330 -2.64 -25.19 -9.19
CA LEU A 330 -1.36 -25.08 -9.90
C LEU A 330 -0.32 -24.39 -9.01
N SER A 331 0.95 -24.77 -9.17
CA SER A 331 2.08 -24.05 -8.58
C SER A 331 2.46 -22.82 -9.38
N GLU A 332 2.17 -22.82 -10.67
CA GLU A 332 2.36 -21.70 -11.58
C GLU A 332 1.36 -21.77 -12.73
N ALA A 333 0.97 -20.62 -13.27
CA ALA A 333 0.02 -20.56 -14.38
C ALA A 333 0.44 -19.51 -15.42
N PRO A 334 0.55 -19.90 -16.71
CA PRO A 334 0.74 -18.94 -17.78
C PRO A 334 -0.54 -18.14 -18.03
N LEU A 335 -0.36 -16.85 -18.28
CA LEU A 335 -1.43 -15.91 -18.58
C LEU A 335 -1.69 -15.85 -20.09
N SER A 336 -2.94 -15.57 -20.45
CA SER A 336 -3.39 -15.25 -21.80
C SER A 336 -4.27 -13.98 -21.76
N SER A 337 -4.56 -13.41 -22.93
CA SER A 337 -5.44 -12.24 -23.05
C SER A 337 -6.86 -12.43 -22.48
N THR A 338 -7.24 -13.66 -22.11
CA THR A 338 -8.59 -14.03 -21.62
C THR A 338 -8.60 -14.61 -20.20
N GLY A 339 -7.45 -14.66 -19.50
CA GLY A 339 -7.32 -15.25 -18.16
C GLY A 339 -6.05 -16.09 -18.02
N PHE A 340 -6.06 -17.10 -17.16
CA PHE A 340 -5.04 -18.15 -17.25
C PHE A 340 -5.27 -18.99 -18.50
N ARG A 341 -4.19 -19.51 -19.09
CA ARG A 341 -4.28 -20.47 -20.19
C ARG A 341 -5.16 -21.66 -19.78
N TRP A 342 -6.02 -22.10 -20.70
CA TRP A 342 -7.01 -23.17 -20.52
C TRP A 342 -8.20 -22.80 -19.64
N ASP A 343 -8.25 -21.61 -19.02
CA ASP A 343 -9.31 -21.27 -18.08
C ASP A 343 -10.65 -21.06 -18.79
N ARG A 344 -11.66 -21.86 -18.43
CA ARG A 344 -13.01 -21.86 -19.00
C ARG A 344 -13.00 -21.83 -20.54
N GLN A 345 -12.06 -22.55 -21.15
CA GLN A 345 -12.04 -22.79 -22.59
C GLN A 345 -13.16 -23.70 -23.06
N TRP A 346 -13.68 -24.55 -22.16
CA TRP A 346 -14.77 -25.47 -22.45
C TRP A 346 -16.04 -25.17 -21.68
N VAL A 347 -17.16 -25.57 -22.23
CA VAL A 347 -18.46 -25.58 -21.55
C VAL A 347 -19.29 -26.78 -22.00
N VAL A 348 -20.08 -27.33 -21.08
CA VAL A 348 -21.10 -28.32 -21.42
C VAL A 348 -22.36 -27.58 -21.82
N VAL A 349 -22.95 -27.91 -22.97
CA VAL A 349 -24.19 -27.33 -23.46
C VAL A 349 -25.29 -28.39 -23.54
N ASN A 350 -26.54 -27.98 -23.37
CA ASN A 350 -27.69 -28.86 -23.58
C ASN A 350 -28.08 -28.94 -25.07
N TYR A 351 -29.13 -29.70 -25.38
CA TYR A 351 -29.69 -29.84 -26.74
C TYR A 351 -30.11 -28.53 -27.43
N LYS A 352 -30.25 -27.42 -26.71
CA LYS A 352 -30.55 -26.09 -27.25
C LYS A 352 -29.31 -25.20 -27.38
N GLY A 353 -28.11 -25.74 -27.19
CA GLY A 353 -26.85 -24.99 -27.19
C GLY A 353 -26.62 -24.13 -25.93
N ARG A 354 -27.50 -24.20 -24.92
CA ARG A 354 -27.37 -23.38 -23.71
C ARG A 354 -26.39 -24.03 -22.72
N ALA A 355 -25.48 -23.24 -22.17
CA ALA A 355 -24.55 -23.72 -21.16
C ALA A 355 -25.25 -24.33 -19.92
N CYS A 356 -24.84 -25.55 -19.58
CA CYS A 356 -25.11 -26.19 -18.31
C CYS A 356 -24.18 -25.59 -17.24
N THR A 357 -24.73 -25.24 -16.08
CA THR A 357 -23.97 -24.62 -14.99
C THR A 357 -24.28 -25.28 -13.66
N GLN A 358 -23.38 -25.16 -12.66
CA GLN A 358 -23.64 -25.70 -11.32
C GLN A 358 -24.94 -25.15 -10.70
N ARG A 359 -25.42 -23.97 -11.16
CA ARG A 359 -26.68 -23.39 -10.71
C ARG A 359 -27.87 -24.30 -11.02
N VAL A 360 -27.82 -25.03 -12.13
CA VAL A 360 -28.89 -25.93 -12.58
C VAL A 360 -28.50 -27.39 -12.32
N ASP A 361 -27.24 -27.72 -12.52
CA ASP A 361 -26.69 -29.07 -12.40
C ASP A 361 -25.51 -29.11 -11.43
N PRO A 362 -25.74 -29.14 -10.10
CA PRO A 362 -24.68 -29.16 -9.09
C PRO A 362 -23.68 -30.30 -9.25
N LYS A 363 -24.09 -31.42 -9.87
CA LYS A 363 -23.21 -32.57 -10.18
C LYS A 363 -21.96 -32.19 -10.98
N LEU A 364 -22.01 -31.11 -11.76
CA LEU A 364 -20.82 -30.60 -12.46
C LEU A 364 -19.67 -30.30 -11.49
N ALA A 365 -19.94 -29.95 -10.23
CA ALA A 365 -18.92 -29.75 -9.20
C ALA A 365 -18.05 -31.00 -8.92
N LEU A 366 -18.56 -32.19 -9.24
CA LEU A 366 -17.88 -33.48 -9.02
C LEU A 366 -17.06 -33.94 -10.23
N VAL A 367 -17.16 -33.22 -11.36
CA VAL A 367 -16.37 -33.52 -12.57
C VAL A 367 -14.95 -33.03 -12.34
N GLN A 368 -14.03 -33.98 -12.22
CA GLN A 368 -12.60 -33.78 -12.04
C GLN A 368 -11.91 -33.69 -13.40
N LEU A 369 -10.91 -32.84 -13.48
CA LEU A 369 -10.20 -32.49 -14.70
C LEU A 369 -8.70 -32.64 -14.47
N GLU A 370 -7.99 -33.10 -15.48
CA GLU A 370 -6.54 -33.19 -15.49
C GLU A 370 -6.03 -32.81 -16.88
N LEU A 371 -5.05 -31.90 -16.92
CA LEU A 371 -4.32 -31.51 -18.13
C LEU A 371 -2.87 -32.01 -18.01
N PRO A 372 -2.18 -32.25 -19.14
CA PRO A 372 -0.76 -32.62 -19.11
C PRO A 372 0.05 -31.57 -18.35
N GLN A 373 1.03 -31.99 -17.56
CA GLN A 373 1.85 -31.07 -16.77
C GLN A 373 2.54 -30.02 -17.65
N ASP A 374 3.03 -30.43 -18.82
CA ASP A 374 3.70 -29.55 -19.78
C ASP A 374 2.75 -28.54 -20.43
N ALA A 375 1.43 -28.71 -20.32
CA ALA A 375 0.44 -27.79 -20.89
C ALA A 375 0.49 -26.38 -20.28
N PHE A 376 1.18 -26.22 -19.14
CA PHE A 376 1.40 -24.96 -18.45
C PHE A 376 2.78 -24.34 -18.74
N ALA A 377 3.66 -25.05 -19.46
CA ALA A 377 4.96 -24.52 -19.84
C ALA A 377 4.82 -23.47 -20.95
N VAL A 378 5.69 -22.46 -20.89
CA VAL A 378 5.77 -21.40 -21.90
C VAL A 378 6.14 -21.99 -23.26
N GLY A 379 5.37 -21.64 -24.29
CA GLY A 379 5.58 -22.09 -25.67
C GLY A 379 5.12 -23.52 -25.97
N TRP A 380 4.57 -24.24 -24.99
CA TRP A 380 4.05 -25.59 -25.20
C TRP A 380 2.85 -25.59 -26.17
N LYS A 381 2.82 -26.59 -27.05
CA LYS A 381 1.73 -26.81 -28.00
C LYS A 381 1.26 -28.26 -27.89
N PRO A 382 -0.06 -28.51 -27.97
CA PRO A 382 -0.58 -29.87 -27.92
C PRO A 382 -0.18 -30.65 -29.17
N ASP A 383 0.11 -31.93 -28.96
CA ASP A 383 0.31 -32.94 -30.00
C ASP A 383 -0.76 -34.04 -29.93
N ASN A 384 -0.63 -35.05 -30.79
CA ASN A 384 -1.59 -36.15 -30.86
C ASN A 384 -1.66 -37.03 -29.59
N THR A 385 -0.78 -36.80 -28.60
CA THR A 385 -0.77 -37.49 -27.31
C THR A 385 -1.29 -36.61 -26.16
N SER A 386 -1.66 -35.38 -26.46
CA SER A 386 -2.08 -34.37 -25.48
C SER A 386 -3.59 -34.42 -25.27
N TYR A 387 -4.03 -34.76 -24.05
CA TYR A 387 -5.47 -34.91 -23.73
C TYR A 387 -5.86 -34.16 -22.47
N LEU A 388 -7.06 -33.57 -22.48
CA LEU A 388 -7.83 -33.23 -21.28
C LEU A 388 -8.50 -34.51 -20.78
N VAL A 389 -8.14 -34.95 -19.57
CA VAL A 389 -8.73 -36.12 -18.92
C VAL A 389 -9.88 -35.67 -18.01
N ILE A 390 -11.03 -36.33 -18.14
CA ILE A 390 -12.26 -36.00 -17.44
C ILE A 390 -12.73 -37.23 -16.66
N ARG A 391 -13.02 -37.06 -15.36
CA ARG A 391 -13.53 -38.10 -14.47
C ARG A 391 -14.73 -37.61 -13.68
N ALA A 392 -15.66 -38.51 -13.38
CA ALA A 392 -16.73 -38.24 -12.44
C ALA A 392 -17.20 -39.52 -11.73
N PRO A 393 -17.87 -39.42 -10.58
CA PRO A 393 -18.40 -40.58 -9.87
C PRO A 393 -19.29 -41.46 -10.75
N GLY A 394 -18.97 -42.75 -10.83
CA GLY A 394 -19.75 -43.74 -11.59
C GLY A 394 -19.57 -43.68 -13.11
N MET A 395 -18.57 -42.96 -13.61
CA MET A 395 -18.26 -42.84 -15.04
C MET A 395 -16.84 -43.36 -15.33
N ASP A 396 -16.67 -43.97 -16.50
CA ASP A 396 -15.33 -44.26 -17.04
C ASP A 396 -14.58 -42.96 -17.36
N GLU A 397 -13.25 -43.05 -17.42
CA GLU A 397 -12.40 -41.93 -17.82
C GLU A 397 -12.69 -41.52 -19.28
N LEU A 398 -12.86 -40.22 -19.51
CA LEU A 398 -12.94 -39.65 -20.85
C LEU A 398 -11.66 -38.89 -21.17
N LYS A 399 -11.10 -39.11 -22.37
CA LYS A 399 -9.97 -38.36 -22.89
C LYS A 399 -10.41 -37.50 -24.07
N VAL A 400 -10.29 -36.19 -23.94
CA VAL A 400 -10.61 -35.22 -25.00
C VAL A 400 -9.30 -34.69 -25.57
N SER A 401 -9.09 -34.80 -26.88
CA SER A 401 -7.85 -34.34 -27.52
C SER A 401 -7.67 -32.84 -27.37
N LEU A 402 -6.47 -32.40 -26.98
CA LEU A 402 -6.14 -30.97 -26.92
C LEU A 402 -5.81 -30.40 -28.30
N CYS A 403 -5.48 -31.24 -29.29
CA CYS A 403 -5.46 -30.80 -30.68
C CYS A 403 -6.83 -30.24 -31.08
N ARG A 404 -6.83 -29.22 -31.93
CA ARG A 404 -8.05 -28.49 -32.25
C ARG A 404 -9.07 -29.41 -32.93
N PRO A 405 -10.31 -29.50 -32.41
CA PRO A 405 -11.38 -30.24 -33.08
C PRO A 405 -11.80 -29.55 -34.38
N SER A 406 -12.26 -30.33 -35.36
CA SER A 406 -12.55 -29.85 -36.72
C SER A 406 -14.01 -29.44 -36.94
N GLN A 407 -14.92 -29.72 -36.01
CA GLN A 407 -16.36 -29.48 -36.19
C GLN A 407 -16.84 -28.25 -35.42
N ILE A 408 -17.58 -27.38 -36.12
CA ILE A 408 -18.22 -26.20 -35.53
C ILE A 408 -19.62 -26.57 -35.03
N CYS A 409 -19.97 -26.09 -33.85
CA CYS A 409 -21.27 -26.16 -33.21
C CYS A 409 -21.83 -24.74 -33.07
N ASP A 410 -22.83 -24.41 -33.88
CA ASP A 410 -23.51 -23.11 -33.85
C ASP A 410 -24.59 -23.02 -32.76
N GLY A 411 -24.98 -21.79 -32.42
CA GLY A 411 -26.08 -21.53 -31.50
C GLY A 411 -25.75 -21.83 -30.04
N VAL A 412 -24.46 -21.84 -29.69
CA VAL A 412 -24.01 -21.96 -28.30
C VAL A 412 -24.26 -20.64 -27.58
N SER A 413 -24.81 -20.70 -26.36
CA SER A 413 -25.06 -19.49 -25.56
C SER A 413 -24.62 -19.60 -24.10
N VAL A 414 -24.05 -18.49 -23.62
CA VAL A 414 -23.60 -18.29 -22.24
C VAL A 414 -24.01 -16.88 -21.80
N TRP A 415 -24.98 -16.79 -20.90
CA TRP A 415 -25.62 -15.52 -20.54
C TRP A 415 -26.21 -14.83 -21.80
N GLU A 416 -25.97 -13.53 -21.96
CA GLU A 416 -26.40 -12.74 -23.12
C GLU A 416 -25.57 -12.99 -24.39
N TRP A 417 -24.48 -13.75 -24.30
CA TRP A 417 -23.66 -14.07 -25.47
C TRP A 417 -24.18 -15.32 -26.18
N SER A 418 -24.18 -15.28 -27.51
CA SER A 418 -24.43 -16.41 -28.39
C SER A 418 -23.47 -16.40 -29.58
N GLY A 419 -22.97 -17.56 -29.98
CA GLY A 419 -22.07 -17.69 -31.12
C GLY A 419 -21.79 -19.15 -31.47
N SER A 420 -20.69 -19.38 -32.18
CA SER A 420 -20.20 -20.71 -32.49
C SER A 420 -19.18 -21.22 -31.46
N ALA A 421 -19.05 -22.53 -31.36
CA ALA A 421 -18.02 -23.22 -30.58
C ALA A 421 -17.50 -24.41 -31.39
N LEU A 422 -16.47 -25.09 -30.92
CA LEU A 422 -15.97 -26.31 -31.54
C LEU A 422 -16.48 -27.53 -30.75
N ASP A 423 -17.08 -28.49 -31.45
CA ASP A 423 -17.62 -29.72 -30.85
C ASP A 423 -16.48 -30.70 -30.52
N GLU A 424 -16.44 -31.19 -29.29
CA GLU A 424 -15.44 -32.18 -28.83
C GLU A 424 -15.80 -33.63 -29.21
N GLY A 425 -16.88 -33.83 -29.97
CA GLY A 425 -17.24 -35.08 -30.59
C GLY A 425 -18.25 -35.92 -29.81
N ASP A 426 -18.75 -36.96 -30.48
CA ASP A 426 -19.85 -37.78 -29.97
C ASP A 426 -19.50 -38.60 -28.73
N GLU A 427 -18.23 -38.93 -28.52
CA GLU A 427 -17.77 -39.61 -27.31
C GLU A 427 -17.95 -38.71 -26.07
N ALA A 428 -17.48 -37.47 -26.15
CA ALA A 428 -17.66 -36.48 -25.08
C ALA A 428 -19.14 -36.16 -24.88
N SER A 429 -19.92 -36.03 -25.96
CA SER A 429 -21.37 -35.84 -25.87
C SER A 429 -22.07 -36.99 -25.15
N LYS A 430 -21.76 -38.24 -25.51
CA LYS A 430 -22.33 -39.42 -24.87
C LYS A 430 -21.97 -39.49 -23.40
N TRP A 431 -20.71 -39.19 -23.05
CA TRP A 431 -20.25 -39.19 -21.67
C TRP A 431 -21.02 -38.19 -20.80
N PHE A 432 -21.12 -36.92 -21.21
CA PHE A 432 -21.86 -35.92 -20.45
C PHE A 432 -23.37 -36.17 -20.46
N THR A 433 -23.90 -36.74 -21.55
CA THR A 433 -25.31 -37.14 -21.62
C THR A 433 -25.64 -38.21 -20.59
N ASN A 434 -24.79 -39.23 -20.47
CA ASN A 434 -24.95 -40.29 -19.48
C ASN A 434 -24.79 -39.75 -18.05
N TYR A 435 -23.78 -38.91 -17.80
CA TYR A 435 -23.52 -38.37 -16.47
C TYR A 435 -24.63 -37.43 -15.96
N LEU A 436 -25.12 -36.54 -16.83
CA LEU A 436 -26.16 -35.57 -16.48
C LEU A 436 -27.58 -36.11 -16.67
N GLY A 437 -27.74 -37.26 -17.33
CA GLY A 437 -29.04 -37.88 -17.62
C GLY A 437 -29.87 -37.13 -18.67
N LYS A 438 -29.24 -36.27 -19.48
CA LYS A 438 -29.92 -35.44 -20.49
C LYS A 438 -29.00 -35.10 -21.65
N PRO A 439 -29.51 -34.95 -22.89
CA PRO A 439 -28.68 -34.70 -24.06
C PRO A 439 -27.79 -33.46 -23.87
N SER A 440 -26.49 -33.70 -23.90
CA SER A 440 -25.46 -32.72 -23.59
C SER A 440 -24.26 -32.89 -24.53
N ARG A 441 -23.59 -31.78 -24.87
CA ARG A 441 -22.35 -31.75 -25.67
C ARG A 441 -21.28 -30.97 -24.93
N LEU A 442 -20.03 -31.40 -25.03
CA LEU A 442 -18.88 -30.61 -24.60
C LEU A 442 -18.41 -29.79 -25.80
N VAL A 443 -18.24 -28.49 -25.61
CA VAL A 443 -17.74 -27.60 -26.67
C VAL A 443 -16.59 -26.75 -26.16
N ARG A 444 -15.66 -26.40 -27.06
CA ARG A 444 -14.52 -25.50 -26.84
C ARG A 444 -14.77 -24.16 -27.51
N PHE A 445 -14.33 -23.07 -26.90
CA PHE A 445 -14.51 -21.74 -27.47
C PHE A 445 -13.80 -21.63 -28.84
N ASN A 446 -14.47 -21.06 -29.84
CA ASN A 446 -13.89 -20.90 -31.17
C ASN A 446 -13.19 -19.54 -31.30
N GLU A 447 -11.97 -19.44 -30.75
CA GLU A 447 -11.19 -18.18 -30.70
C GLU A 447 -10.85 -17.59 -32.07
N GLU A 448 -10.98 -18.35 -33.16
CA GLU A 448 -10.73 -17.84 -34.52
C GLU A 448 -11.87 -17.04 -35.12
N SER A 449 -13.13 -17.37 -34.78
CA SER A 449 -14.30 -16.69 -35.33
C SER A 449 -15.08 -15.88 -34.31
N GLU A 450 -14.88 -16.15 -33.02
CA GLU A 450 -15.66 -15.56 -31.95
C GLU A 450 -14.82 -14.69 -31.03
N THR A 451 -15.45 -13.67 -30.48
CA THR A 451 -14.91 -12.88 -29.38
C THR A 451 -16.03 -12.59 -28.40
N ARG A 452 -15.73 -12.66 -27.11
CA ARG A 452 -16.68 -12.31 -26.06
C ARG A 452 -16.09 -11.21 -25.18
N PRO A 453 -16.46 -9.95 -25.41
CA PRO A 453 -15.88 -8.83 -24.69
C PRO A 453 -16.33 -8.84 -23.21
N VAL A 454 -15.45 -8.36 -22.34
CA VAL A 454 -15.83 -7.92 -21.00
C VAL A 454 -16.74 -6.69 -21.14
N ASP A 455 -17.61 -6.46 -20.15
CA ASP A 455 -18.44 -5.26 -20.11
C ASP A 455 -17.55 -4.00 -20.26
N PRO A 456 -17.72 -3.24 -21.36
CA PRO A 456 -16.81 -2.16 -21.72
C PRO A 456 -16.88 -0.97 -20.75
N ASN A 457 -17.92 -0.89 -19.91
CA ASN A 457 -17.97 0.10 -18.84
C ASN A 457 -16.96 -0.19 -17.73
N TYR A 458 -16.53 -1.45 -17.56
CA TYR A 458 -15.62 -1.86 -16.50
C TYR A 458 -14.20 -2.13 -16.99
N ALA A 459 -14.06 -2.75 -18.16
CA ALA A 459 -12.76 -3.10 -18.71
C ALA A 459 -12.77 -3.11 -20.24
N PRO A 460 -12.76 -1.92 -20.88
CA PRO A 460 -12.80 -1.82 -22.33
C PRO A 460 -11.57 -2.50 -22.97
N GLY A 461 -11.79 -3.21 -24.07
CA GLY A 461 -10.74 -3.92 -24.82
C GLY A 461 -10.37 -5.30 -24.29
N PHE A 462 -10.88 -5.69 -23.11
CA PHE A 462 -10.67 -7.03 -22.57
C PHE A 462 -11.72 -8.02 -23.08
N ARG A 463 -11.34 -9.29 -23.13
CA ARG A 463 -12.17 -10.41 -23.57
C ARG A 463 -12.10 -11.57 -22.60
N VAL A 464 -13.10 -12.43 -22.66
CA VAL A 464 -13.18 -13.69 -21.93
C VAL A 464 -13.60 -14.81 -22.88
N LEU A 465 -13.44 -16.05 -22.44
CA LEU A 465 -14.02 -17.22 -23.11
C LEU A 465 -15.37 -17.54 -22.45
N PHE A 466 -15.55 -18.76 -21.91
CA PHE A 466 -16.77 -19.13 -21.21
C PHE A 466 -16.80 -18.71 -19.73
N SER A 467 -15.85 -17.92 -19.24
CA SER A 467 -15.90 -17.28 -17.90
C SER A 467 -17.16 -16.41 -17.74
N ASP A 468 -17.62 -16.11 -16.51
CA ASP A 468 -18.88 -15.36 -16.36
C ASP A 468 -18.78 -13.93 -16.91
N GLY A 469 -17.74 -13.18 -16.54
CA GLY A 469 -17.59 -11.80 -16.99
C GLY A 469 -16.18 -11.21 -17.00
N TYR A 470 -15.19 -11.81 -16.32
CA TYR A 470 -13.83 -11.26 -16.24
C TYR A 470 -12.76 -12.36 -16.33
N PRO A 471 -11.54 -12.03 -16.80
CA PRO A 471 -10.42 -12.97 -16.95
C PRO A 471 -9.97 -13.61 -15.65
N PHE A 472 -9.94 -12.85 -14.55
CA PHE A 472 -9.48 -13.32 -13.25
C PHE A 472 -10.44 -12.93 -12.13
N LEU A 473 -10.55 -13.82 -11.14
CA LEU A 473 -11.14 -13.51 -9.85
C LEU A 473 -10.06 -13.65 -8.77
N LEU A 474 -9.84 -12.58 -8.01
CA LEU A 474 -8.92 -12.54 -6.86
C LEU A 474 -9.73 -12.54 -5.55
N VAL A 475 -9.28 -13.32 -4.58
CA VAL A 475 -9.83 -13.37 -3.22
C VAL A 475 -8.67 -13.44 -2.23
N SER A 476 -8.81 -12.87 -1.04
CA SER A 476 -7.83 -13.06 0.04
C SER A 476 -8.22 -14.17 1.01
N GLN A 477 -7.21 -14.82 1.59
CA GLN A 477 -7.38 -15.75 2.69
C GLN A 477 -8.02 -15.05 3.89
N GLY A 478 -7.62 -13.82 4.21
CA GLY A 478 -8.20 -13.03 5.30
C GLY A 478 -9.72 -12.85 5.16
N SER A 479 -10.22 -12.59 3.94
CA SER A 479 -11.66 -12.53 3.65
C SER A 479 -12.38 -13.85 3.90
N LEU A 480 -11.75 -14.97 3.50
CA LEU A 480 -12.32 -16.30 3.72
C LEU A 480 -12.37 -16.65 5.20
N ASP A 481 -11.30 -16.38 5.94
CA ASP A 481 -11.20 -16.65 7.37
C ASP A 481 -12.24 -15.82 8.13
N SER A 482 -12.34 -14.53 7.82
CA SER A 482 -13.35 -13.64 8.40
C SER A 482 -14.78 -14.10 8.10
N LEU A 483 -15.06 -14.61 6.90
CA LEU A 483 -16.35 -15.23 6.61
C LEU A 483 -16.57 -16.49 7.46
N ASN A 484 -15.58 -17.37 7.53
CA ASN A 484 -15.68 -18.65 8.24
C ASN A 484 -15.85 -18.48 9.75
N GLU A 485 -15.30 -17.42 10.35
CA GLU A 485 -15.57 -17.05 11.75
C GLU A 485 -17.04 -16.74 12.03
N ARG A 486 -17.82 -16.39 11.00
CA ARG A 486 -19.24 -16.03 11.10
C ARG A 486 -20.18 -17.17 10.69
N LEU A 487 -19.62 -18.29 10.23
CA LEU A 487 -20.37 -19.47 9.81
C LEU A 487 -20.34 -20.53 10.92
N GLU A 488 -21.45 -21.28 11.04
CA GLU A 488 -21.48 -22.45 11.92
C GLU A 488 -20.56 -23.57 11.39
N GLU A 489 -20.58 -23.79 10.08
CA GLU A 489 -19.67 -24.69 9.39
C GLU A 489 -18.77 -23.90 8.41
N PRO A 490 -17.45 -23.87 8.62
CA PRO A 490 -16.52 -23.24 7.70
C PRO A 490 -16.63 -23.82 6.28
N VAL A 491 -16.55 -22.94 5.28
CA VAL A 491 -16.55 -23.34 3.86
C VAL A 491 -15.17 -23.18 3.23
N PRO A 492 -14.76 -24.10 2.34
CA PRO A 492 -13.50 -23.98 1.62
C PRO A 492 -13.58 -22.94 0.49
N ILE A 493 -12.42 -22.38 0.13
CA ILE A 493 -12.29 -21.38 -0.95
C ILE A 493 -12.81 -21.87 -2.31
N ASN A 494 -12.78 -23.18 -2.54
CA ASN A 494 -13.18 -23.79 -3.81
C ASN A 494 -14.67 -23.52 -4.18
N ARG A 495 -15.51 -23.15 -3.20
CA ARG A 495 -16.91 -22.74 -3.43
C ARG A 495 -17.02 -21.36 -4.11
N PHE A 496 -16.04 -20.47 -3.88
CA PHE A 496 -16.00 -19.13 -4.48
C PHE A 496 -15.31 -19.09 -5.84
N ARG A 497 -14.56 -20.14 -6.16
CA ARG A 497 -13.92 -20.37 -7.45
C ARG A 497 -12.99 -19.23 -7.93
N PRO A 498 -12.15 -18.62 -7.06
CA PRO A 498 -11.17 -17.63 -7.50
C PRO A 498 -10.14 -18.26 -8.41
N ASN A 499 -9.49 -17.46 -9.24
CA ASN A 499 -8.30 -17.86 -9.97
C ASN A 499 -7.04 -17.65 -9.13
N ILE A 500 -7.00 -16.57 -8.35
CA ILE A 500 -5.86 -16.18 -7.52
C ILE A 500 -6.35 -16.04 -6.08
N LEU A 501 -5.77 -16.82 -5.17
CA LEU A 501 -5.93 -16.64 -3.73
C LEU A 501 -4.66 -16.02 -3.18
N VAL A 502 -4.79 -14.89 -2.51
CA VAL A 502 -3.68 -14.19 -1.85
C VAL A 502 -3.76 -14.33 -0.34
N ASP A 503 -2.65 -14.13 0.37
CA ASP A 503 -2.58 -14.23 1.83
C ASP A 503 -1.66 -13.17 2.39
N GLY A 504 -1.90 -12.74 3.64
CA GLY A 504 -1.14 -11.70 4.32
C GLY A 504 -1.68 -10.28 4.14
N CYS A 505 -2.99 -10.13 3.87
CA CYS A 505 -3.69 -8.86 3.88
C CYS A 505 -4.91 -8.89 4.82
N GLU A 506 -5.35 -7.70 5.25
CA GLU A 506 -6.55 -7.55 6.07
C GLU A 506 -7.80 -8.10 5.36
N PRO A 507 -8.76 -8.69 6.09
CA PRO A 507 -10.00 -9.17 5.52
C PRO A 507 -10.69 -8.11 4.67
N PHE A 508 -11.09 -8.50 3.46
CA PHE A 508 -11.79 -7.68 2.47
C PHE A 508 -11.01 -6.48 1.92
N SER A 509 -9.73 -6.31 2.30
CA SER A 509 -8.92 -5.23 1.73
C SER A 509 -8.77 -5.35 0.22
N GLU A 510 -8.83 -6.57 -0.34
CA GLU A 510 -8.76 -6.79 -1.78
C GLU A 510 -9.90 -6.14 -2.55
N ASP A 511 -11.03 -5.84 -1.92
CA ASP A 511 -12.16 -5.19 -2.60
C ASP A 511 -11.78 -3.83 -3.19
N LEU A 512 -10.84 -3.14 -2.52
CA LEU A 512 -10.41 -1.79 -2.86
C LEU A 512 -9.14 -1.78 -3.70
N TRP A 513 -8.55 -2.92 -4.06
CA TRP A 513 -7.31 -2.93 -4.84
C TRP A 513 -7.58 -2.52 -6.29
N LYS A 514 -7.21 -1.30 -6.66
CA LYS A 514 -7.45 -0.77 -8.01
C LYS A 514 -6.35 -1.23 -8.98
N GLU A 515 -5.12 -1.31 -8.49
CA GLU A 515 -3.95 -1.71 -9.28
C GLU A 515 -3.00 -2.48 -8.36
N ILE A 516 -2.59 -3.67 -8.77
CA ILE A 516 -1.62 -4.51 -8.08
C ILE A 516 -0.56 -5.03 -9.05
N LEU A 517 0.64 -5.34 -8.54
CA LEU A 517 1.71 -6.00 -9.28
C LEU A 517 1.96 -7.40 -8.75
N ILE A 518 2.12 -8.36 -9.66
CA ILE A 518 2.59 -9.73 -9.40
C ILE A 518 3.64 -10.07 -10.47
N GLU A 519 4.89 -10.33 -10.10
CA GLU A 519 6.01 -10.61 -11.05
C GLU A 519 6.15 -9.58 -12.20
N ASN A 520 5.94 -8.29 -11.88
CA ASN A 520 5.92 -7.15 -12.83
C ASN A 520 4.74 -7.15 -13.82
N LEU A 521 3.68 -7.90 -13.52
CA LEU A 521 2.43 -7.86 -14.26
C LEU A 521 1.41 -7.00 -13.51
N THR A 522 0.87 -6.03 -14.20
CA THR A 522 -0.13 -5.09 -13.70
C THR A 522 -1.50 -5.71 -13.82
N PHE A 523 -2.11 -5.98 -12.66
CA PHE A 523 -3.50 -6.38 -12.56
C PHE A 523 -4.33 -5.20 -12.04
N ASN A 524 -5.46 -4.94 -12.70
CA ASN A 524 -6.39 -3.90 -12.29
C ASN A 524 -7.67 -4.52 -11.75
N GLY A 525 -8.06 -4.10 -10.55
CA GLY A 525 -9.36 -4.44 -9.99
C GLY A 525 -10.42 -3.57 -10.65
N VAL A 526 -11.41 -4.24 -11.25
CA VAL A 526 -12.40 -3.55 -12.11
C VAL A 526 -13.80 -3.61 -11.55
N LYS A 527 -14.13 -4.64 -10.77
CA LYS A 527 -15.48 -4.79 -10.21
C LYS A 527 -15.53 -5.76 -9.04
N LEU A 528 -16.25 -5.44 -7.98
CA LEU A 528 -16.57 -6.42 -6.94
C LEU A 528 -17.32 -7.62 -7.52
N CYS A 529 -16.93 -8.83 -7.11
CA CYS A 529 -17.56 -10.05 -7.59
C CYS A 529 -18.88 -10.29 -6.86
N SER A 530 -20.00 -10.04 -7.55
CA SER A 530 -21.32 -10.39 -7.03
C SER A 530 -21.51 -11.90 -7.05
N ARG A 531 -21.99 -12.44 -5.93
CA ARG A 531 -22.13 -13.88 -5.71
C ARG A 531 -23.53 -14.33 -6.11
N CYS A 532 -23.56 -15.37 -6.94
CA CYS A 532 -24.76 -16.17 -7.18
C CYS A 532 -24.86 -17.31 -6.15
N LYS A 533 -25.75 -18.28 -6.37
CA LYS A 533 -25.91 -19.45 -5.47
C LYS A 533 -24.80 -20.50 -5.55
N VAL A 534 -23.85 -20.40 -6.49
CA VAL A 534 -22.78 -21.42 -6.65
C VAL A 534 -21.96 -21.65 -5.36
N PRO A 535 -21.60 -20.62 -4.56
CA PRO A 535 -20.91 -20.83 -3.30
C PRO A 535 -21.68 -21.68 -2.28
N THR A 536 -22.98 -21.89 -2.46
CA THR A 536 -23.77 -22.75 -1.57
C THR A 536 -23.73 -24.23 -1.93
N ILE A 537 -23.04 -24.57 -3.03
CA ILE A 537 -22.89 -25.94 -3.51
C ILE A 537 -21.60 -26.53 -2.95
N ASN A 538 -21.72 -27.62 -2.19
CA ASN A 538 -20.58 -28.38 -1.73
C ASN A 538 -19.88 -29.08 -2.91
N GLN A 539 -18.59 -28.79 -3.09
CA GLN A 539 -17.81 -29.25 -4.25
C GLN A 539 -17.34 -30.72 -4.17
N ASP A 540 -17.69 -31.44 -3.10
CA ASP A 540 -17.34 -32.84 -2.90
C ASP A 540 -18.54 -33.79 -2.98
N ASN A 541 -19.76 -33.29 -2.78
CA ASN A 541 -20.99 -34.09 -2.87
C ASN A 541 -22.13 -33.46 -3.69
N ALA A 542 -21.94 -32.26 -4.25
CA ALA A 542 -22.93 -31.52 -5.04
C ALA A 542 -24.23 -31.13 -4.30
N VAL A 543 -24.28 -31.28 -2.97
CA VAL A 543 -25.42 -30.86 -2.16
C VAL A 543 -25.44 -29.32 -2.11
N SER A 544 -26.62 -28.75 -2.37
CA SER A 544 -26.86 -27.30 -2.28
C SER A 544 -27.45 -26.95 -0.92
N ALA A 545 -26.95 -25.88 -0.31
CA ALA A 545 -27.46 -25.31 0.94
C ALA A 545 -27.82 -23.81 0.76
N SER A 546 -28.13 -23.13 1.86
CA SER A 546 -28.31 -21.66 1.90
C SER A 546 -27.00 -20.92 2.17
N GLU A 547 -26.13 -21.48 3.03
CA GLU A 547 -24.83 -20.89 3.36
C GLU A 547 -23.77 -21.14 2.29
N PRO A 548 -22.83 -20.18 2.05
CA PRO A 548 -22.53 -19.00 2.88
C PRO A 548 -23.32 -17.73 2.50
N THR A 549 -24.34 -17.85 1.63
CA THR A 549 -25.05 -16.67 1.10
C THR A 549 -25.82 -15.94 2.19
N GLU A 550 -26.52 -16.65 3.07
CA GLU A 550 -27.31 -16.04 4.15
C GLU A 550 -26.45 -15.23 5.11
N THR A 551 -25.27 -15.73 5.47
CA THR A 551 -24.32 -15.00 6.30
C THR A 551 -23.71 -13.82 5.56
N LEU A 552 -23.30 -13.99 4.31
CA LEU A 552 -22.77 -12.87 3.51
C LEU A 552 -23.80 -11.75 3.30
N VAL A 553 -25.10 -12.03 3.17
CA VAL A 553 -26.15 -10.98 3.06
C VAL A 553 -26.09 -10.00 4.23
N LYS A 554 -25.78 -10.48 5.43
CA LYS A 554 -25.81 -9.68 6.68
C LYS A 554 -24.75 -8.57 6.71
N PHE A 555 -23.58 -8.78 6.09
CA PHE A 555 -22.46 -7.85 6.19
C PHE A 555 -21.73 -7.54 4.87
N ARG A 556 -22.08 -8.22 3.78
CA ARG A 556 -21.45 -8.10 2.45
C ARG A 556 -22.46 -7.85 1.34
N SER A 557 -23.69 -7.46 1.69
CA SER A 557 -24.68 -7.05 0.69
C SER A 557 -24.40 -5.64 0.15
N GLY A 558 -24.94 -5.33 -1.03
CA GLY A 558 -24.86 -4.00 -1.62
C GLY A 558 -25.46 -2.92 -0.70
N LYS A 559 -26.47 -3.25 0.11
CA LYS A 559 -27.00 -2.37 1.16
C LYS A 559 -25.96 -1.96 2.20
N VAL A 560 -25.04 -2.85 2.53
CA VAL A 560 -24.01 -2.61 3.55
C VAL A 560 -22.80 -1.93 2.91
N LEU A 561 -22.32 -2.43 1.78
CA LEU A 561 -21.07 -1.97 1.18
C LEU A 561 -21.23 -0.69 0.36
N ARG A 562 -22.40 -0.47 -0.25
CA ARG A 562 -22.64 0.61 -1.24
C ARG A 562 -24.07 1.15 -1.08
N PRO A 563 -24.41 1.76 0.06
CA PRO A 563 -25.78 2.20 0.32
C PRO A 563 -26.26 3.21 -0.72
N GLY A 564 -27.49 3.05 -1.22
CA GLY A 564 -28.10 3.97 -2.20
C GLY A 564 -27.70 3.75 -3.67
N GLN A 565 -26.78 2.82 -3.95
CA GLN A 565 -26.31 2.48 -5.30
C GLN A 565 -27.15 1.35 -5.96
N LYS A 566 -26.91 1.06 -7.24
CA LYS A 566 -27.48 -0.14 -7.89
C LYS A 566 -26.95 -1.43 -7.24
N GLY A 567 -27.76 -2.49 -7.28
CA GLY A 567 -27.36 -3.81 -6.77
C GLY A 567 -27.48 -3.98 -5.25
N GLN A 568 -28.37 -3.24 -4.59
CA GLN A 568 -28.61 -3.35 -3.13
C GLN A 568 -28.86 -4.79 -2.65
N GLY A 569 -29.54 -5.62 -3.44
CA GLY A 569 -29.82 -7.04 -3.13
C GLY A 569 -28.69 -8.01 -3.49
N MET A 570 -27.60 -7.55 -4.11
CA MET A 570 -26.46 -8.40 -4.45
C MET A 570 -25.55 -8.57 -3.24
N VAL A 571 -24.78 -9.65 -3.25
CA VAL A 571 -23.81 -10.01 -2.21
C VAL A 571 -22.42 -10.08 -2.82
N TYR A 572 -21.38 -9.61 -2.14
CA TYR A 572 -20.04 -9.46 -2.73
C TYR A 572 -18.96 -10.25 -1.99
N PHE A 573 -18.13 -10.98 -2.74
CA PHE A 573 -16.96 -11.68 -2.21
C PHE A 573 -15.91 -11.91 -3.29
N GLY A 574 -14.74 -11.28 -3.11
CA GLY A 574 -13.66 -11.22 -4.09
C GLY A 574 -13.80 -10.08 -5.10
N GLN A 575 -12.71 -9.84 -5.82
CA GLN A 575 -12.58 -8.76 -6.79
C GLN A 575 -12.28 -9.32 -8.18
N ASN A 576 -12.99 -8.86 -9.20
CA ASN A 576 -12.70 -9.22 -10.57
C ASN A 576 -11.51 -8.38 -11.06
N MET A 577 -10.56 -9.03 -11.73
CA MET A 577 -9.32 -8.41 -12.21
C MET A 577 -9.12 -8.61 -13.71
N VAL A 578 -8.41 -7.66 -14.33
CA VAL A 578 -7.84 -7.76 -15.67
C VAL A 578 -6.33 -7.53 -15.61
N CYS A 579 -5.56 -7.98 -16.62
CA CYS A 579 -4.10 -7.79 -16.66
C CYS A 579 -3.69 -7.11 -17.97
N HIS A 580 -3.05 -5.94 -17.89
CA HIS A 580 -2.75 -5.09 -19.04
C HIS A 580 -1.48 -5.49 -19.81
N ASP A 581 -0.52 -6.17 -19.15
CA ASP A 581 0.81 -6.44 -19.70
C ASP A 581 0.86 -7.69 -20.61
N LEU A 582 -0.28 -8.07 -21.17
CA LEU A 582 -0.44 -9.26 -22.01
C LEU A 582 -0.49 -8.85 -23.48
N HIS A 583 0.68 -8.66 -24.07
CA HIS A 583 0.83 -8.49 -25.52
C HIS A 583 0.95 -9.84 -26.23
N GLU A 584 0.48 -9.91 -27.48
CA GLU A 584 0.61 -11.12 -28.30
C GLU A 584 2.09 -11.53 -28.44
N GLY A 585 2.41 -12.77 -28.04
CA GLY A 585 3.74 -13.36 -28.20
C GLY A 585 4.63 -13.43 -26.96
N ASN A 586 4.26 -12.76 -25.84
CA ASN A 586 4.99 -12.87 -24.57
C ASN A 586 4.14 -13.60 -23.52
N GLU A 587 4.31 -14.91 -23.42
CA GLU A 587 3.68 -15.70 -22.36
C GLU A 587 4.35 -15.39 -21.02
N LYS A 588 3.56 -14.79 -20.14
CA LYS A 588 3.96 -14.45 -18.77
C LYS A 588 3.38 -15.47 -17.81
N VAL A 589 4.06 -15.72 -16.71
CA VAL A 589 3.69 -16.72 -15.71
C VAL A 589 3.67 -16.05 -14.35
N ILE A 590 2.69 -16.40 -13.51
CA ILE A 590 2.77 -16.17 -12.07
C ILE A 590 2.79 -17.50 -11.32
N LYS A 591 3.35 -17.51 -10.12
CA LYS A 591 3.60 -18.67 -9.28
C LYS A 591 3.05 -18.47 -7.87
N VAL A 592 2.79 -19.59 -7.22
CA VAL A 592 2.53 -19.61 -5.78
C VAL A 592 3.80 -19.14 -5.05
N GLY A 593 3.61 -18.21 -4.12
CA GLY A 593 4.69 -17.56 -3.38
C GLY A 593 5.06 -16.19 -3.93
N ASP A 594 4.64 -15.84 -5.16
CA ASP A 594 4.95 -14.54 -5.74
C ASP A 594 4.40 -13.40 -4.87
N PRO A 595 5.20 -12.35 -4.62
CA PRO A 595 4.74 -11.20 -3.87
C PRO A 595 3.69 -10.43 -4.67
N VAL A 596 2.67 -9.93 -3.97
CA VAL A 596 1.61 -9.09 -4.52
C VAL A 596 1.77 -7.69 -3.95
N PHE A 597 2.04 -6.69 -4.79
CA PHE A 597 2.18 -5.30 -4.35
C PHE A 597 0.93 -4.51 -4.70
N VAL A 598 0.30 -3.86 -3.73
CA VAL A 598 -0.84 -2.97 -3.98
C VAL A 598 -0.31 -1.59 -4.37
N ILE A 599 -0.57 -1.17 -5.60
CA ILE A 599 -0.05 0.08 -6.18
C ILE A 599 -1.06 1.21 -6.01
N LYS A 600 -2.34 0.92 -6.26
CA LYS A 600 -3.43 1.89 -6.10
C LYS A 600 -4.63 1.22 -5.46
N THR A 601 -5.35 1.98 -4.66
CA THR A 601 -6.65 1.57 -4.12
C THR A 601 -7.75 2.52 -4.58
N PHE A 602 -8.97 2.02 -4.68
CA PHE A 602 -10.17 2.85 -4.74
C PHE A 602 -10.32 3.61 -3.42
N ALA A 603 -10.80 4.86 -3.47
CA ALA A 603 -11.01 5.65 -2.25
C ALA A 603 -12.21 5.12 -1.43
N SER A 604 -13.15 4.44 -2.09
CA SER A 604 -14.33 3.85 -1.47
C SER A 604 -14.89 2.69 -2.29
N TYR A 605 -15.82 1.94 -1.70
CA TYR A 605 -16.59 0.90 -2.41
C TYR A 605 -17.45 1.45 -3.55
N ASP A 606 -17.79 2.74 -3.57
CA ASP A 606 -18.59 3.33 -4.64
C ASP A 606 -17.80 3.42 -5.95
N GLU A 607 -16.50 3.66 -5.86
CA GLU A 607 -15.59 3.74 -7.02
C GLU A 607 -15.23 2.37 -7.61
N THR A 608 -15.45 1.29 -6.86
CA THR A 608 -15.19 -0.09 -7.35
C THR A 608 -16.17 -0.57 -8.42
N SER A 609 -17.13 0.29 -8.79
CA SER A 609 -18.32 -0.08 -9.60
C SER A 609 -18.56 0.83 -10.80
N THR A 610 -17.68 1.80 -11.02
CA THR A 610 -17.73 2.82 -12.08
C THR A 610 -16.74 2.56 -13.19
#